data_AF-A0A2V5H7P1-F1
#
_entry.id   AF-A0A2V5H7P1-F1
#
_cell.length_a   1.000
_cell.length_b   1.000
_cell.length_c   1.000
_cell.angle_alpha   90.00
_cell.angle_beta   90.00
_cell.angle_gamma   90.00
#
_symmetry.space_group_name_H-M   'P 1'
#
loop_
_entity.id
_entity.type
_entity.pdbx_description
1 polymer ?
#
loop_
_entity_poly.entity_id
_entity_poly.type
_entity_poly.pdbx_seq_one_letter_code
_entity_poly.pdbx_strand_id
1 'polypeptide(L)'
;MKYSILATALALAASATAAAVPASAQKRESTTEYIPSYFTDGCTKEKMTIRKEWRHLTTQEQSHFLDALQCLMDKPAQSGLSATTSRFSDLQALHRGMTNTAYADIIHHVGQFLPWHRYYMHIYETLLRDECGYTGSIPYWNEQLDADSGNMFQSTMWGPDAFGGNGTGSGSCVTDGRFANMTLHIGPGDEDTDYCLRRAWDNEAAIANANSTALNACNAYNTYSPWWDCVSNIPHKGVHTNIGGVMADIKSSPGDPVFFMHHAYIDKVWWAWQKADPVNRMYDISGPTLNHTANVEPAGGWQNATLHYALSSFEIKPNVTIGTVMNTQGGYLCYGYD
;
A
#
# COMPACT_ATOMS: atom_id res chain seq x y z
N MET A 1 69.37 -39.98 34.57
CA MET A 1 70.34 -38.96 34.11
C MET A 1 69.75 -38.30 32.86
N LYS A 2 69.85 -36.96 32.79
CA LYS A 2 69.30 -36.03 31.78
C LYS A 2 67.88 -35.50 32.04
N TYR A 3 67.89 -34.36 32.74
CA TYR A 3 66.83 -33.35 32.79
C TYR A 3 66.71 -32.65 31.42
N SER A 4 65.50 -32.31 31.01
CA SER A 4 65.28 -31.29 29.98
C SER A 4 64.22 -30.31 30.48
N ILE A 5 64.65 -29.05 30.58
CA ILE A 5 63.91 -27.90 31.05
C ILE A 5 63.23 -27.29 29.82
N LEU A 6 61.91 -27.15 29.83
CA LEU A 6 61.18 -26.36 28.85
C LEU A 6 60.51 -25.21 29.59
N ALA A 7 61.10 -24.03 29.39
CA ALA A 7 60.63 -22.75 29.89
C ALA A 7 59.40 -22.30 29.09
N THR A 8 58.35 -21.92 29.82
CA THR A 8 57.14 -21.28 29.31
C THR A 8 57.46 -19.83 28.91
N ALA A 9 57.38 -19.53 27.62
CA ALA A 9 57.39 -18.15 27.11
C ALA A 9 55.96 -17.60 27.13
N LEU A 10 55.70 -16.63 28.01
CA LEU A 10 54.51 -15.78 27.96
C LEU A 10 54.65 -14.83 26.75
N ALA A 11 53.74 -14.92 25.78
CA ALA A 11 53.56 -13.90 24.76
C ALA A 11 52.45 -12.92 25.23
N LEU A 12 52.83 -11.68 25.55
CA LEU A 12 51.88 -10.58 25.68
C LEU A 12 51.33 -10.22 24.29
N ALA A 13 50.06 -10.48 24.04
CA ALA A 13 49.34 -9.88 22.92
C ALA A 13 48.87 -8.48 23.33
N ALA A 14 49.46 -7.44 22.75
CA ALA A 14 48.99 -6.07 22.88
C ALA A 14 47.67 -5.91 22.12
N SER A 15 46.59 -5.60 22.83
CA SER A 15 45.30 -5.23 22.27
C SER A 15 45.35 -3.79 21.72
N ALA A 16 45.40 -3.65 20.40
CA ALA A 16 45.15 -2.36 19.76
C ALA A 16 43.63 -2.12 19.74
N THR A 17 43.15 -1.22 20.60
CA THR A 17 41.78 -0.71 20.53
C THR A 17 41.68 0.22 19.32
N ALA A 18 41.02 -0.23 18.25
CA ALA A 18 40.61 0.64 17.17
C ALA A 18 39.55 1.60 17.72
N ALA A 19 39.91 2.87 17.87
CA ALA A 19 38.96 3.93 18.20
C ALA A 19 37.96 4.05 17.04
N ALA A 20 36.68 3.79 17.32
CA ALA A 20 35.60 3.99 16.37
C ALA A 20 35.50 5.48 16.03
N VAL A 21 35.75 5.82 14.76
CA VAL A 21 35.46 7.15 14.21
C VAL A 21 33.94 7.33 14.24
N PRO A 22 33.40 8.42 14.83
CA PRO A 22 31.96 8.64 14.81
C PRO A 22 31.53 8.82 13.35
N ALA A 23 30.61 7.96 12.90
CA ALA A 23 29.96 8.12 11.61
C ALA A 23 29.21 9.46 11.64
N SER A 24 29.77 10.47 10.97
CA SER A 24 29.06 11.69 10.62
C SER A 24 27.76 11.26 9.93
N ALA A 25 26.62 11.60 10.54
CA ALA A 25 25.32 11.45 9.91
C ALA A 25 25.29 12.27 8.62
N GLN A 26 25.68 11.65 7.51
CA GLN A 26 25.35 12.16 6.19
C GLN A 26 23.83 12.11 6.10
N LYS A 27 23.23 13.30 6.09
CA LYS A 27 21.85 13.53 5.70
C LYS A 27 21.69 12.86 4.32
N ARG A 28 21.12 11.64 4.27
CA ARG A 28 20.72 11.02 3.00
C ARG A 28 19.72 12.00 2.40
N GLU A 29 20.12 12.71 1.36
CA GLU A 29 19.15 13.27 0.43
C GLU A 29 18.34 12.08 -0.08
N SER A 30 17.07 11.97 0.33
CA SER A 30 16.12 11.13 -0.38
C SER A 30 16.10 11.66 -1.81
N THR A 31 16.75 10.91 -2.70
CA THR A 31 16.76 11.25 -4.11
C THR A 31 15.46 10.71 -4.67
N THR A 32 14.47 11.58 -4.86
CA THR A 32 13.27 11.23 -5.60
C THR A 32 13.70 10.67 -6.96
N GLU A 33 13.50 9.38 -7.16
CA GLU A 33 13.86 8.71 -8.42
C GLU A 33 12.72 8.87 -9.44
N TYR A 34 12.90 9.78 -10.39
CA TYR A 34 12.03 10.00 -11.55
C TYR A 34 12.71 9.63 -12.87
N ILE A 35 11.95 9.43 -13.95
CA ILE A 35 12.49 9.14 -15.28
C ILE A 35 12.16 10.31 -16.21
N PRO A 36 13.11 11.23 -16.50
CA PRO A 36 12.84 12.45 -17.26
C PRO A 36 12.10 12.23 -18.59
N SER A 37 12.39 11.14 -19.29
CA SER A 37 11.77 10.80 -20.59
C SER A 37 10.31 10.36 -20.50
N TYR A 38 9.79 10.11 -19.29
CA TYR A 38 8.41 9.68 -19.04
C TYR A 38 7.53 10.80 -18.49
N PHE A 39 8.03 12.03 -18.37
CA PHE A 39 7.16 13.18 -18.16
C PHE A 39 6.34 13.47 -19.42
N THR A 40 5.01 13.39 -19.32
CA THR A 40 4.10 13.74 -20.41
C THR A 40 3.02 14.73 -19.96
N ASP A 41 2.35 15.34 -20.93
CA ASP A 41 1.13 16.15 -20.78
C ASP A 41 1.13 17.15 -19.61
N GLY A 42 2.24 17.88 -19.48
CA GLY A 42 2.38 18.97 -18.51
C GLY A 42 2.84 18.55 -17.11
N CYS A 43 3.01 17.25 -16.84
CA CYS A 43 3.77 16.81 -15.68
C CYS A 43 5.25 17.16 -15.85
N THR A 44 5.87 17.66 -14.79
CA THR A 44 7.27 18.11 -14.78
C THR A 44 7.84 17.82 -13.39
N LYS A 45 9.17 17.80 -13.27
CA LYS A 45 9.83 17.63 -11.98
C LYS A 45 9.34 18.63 -10.92
N GLU A 46 9.08 19.88 -11.33
CA GLU A 46 8.69 20.98 -10.45
C GLU A 46 7.23 20.89 -10.01
N LYS A 47 6.37 20.24 -10.80
CA LYS A 47 4.94 20.06 -10.51
C LYS A 47 4.61 18.71 -9.87
N MET A 48 5.52 17.75 -9.97
CA MET A 48 5.33 16.40 -9.46
C MET A 48 5.25 16.42 -7.93
N THR A 49 4.19 15.85 -7.37
CA THR A 49 4.07 15.65 -5.92
C THR A 49 4.87 14.44 -5.47
N ILE A 50 5.34 14.42 -4.22
CA ILE A 50 6.06 13.28 -3.66
C ILE A 50 5.18 12.60 -2.63
N ARG A 51 4.91 11.31 -2.83
CA ARG A 51 4.37 10.43 -1.79
C ARG A 51 5.52 10.00 -0.88
N LYS A 52 5.34 10.17 0.43
CA LYS A 52 6.43 10.04 1.41
C LYS A 52 6.21 8.87 2.34
N GLU A 53 7.30 8.25 2.79
CA GLU A 53 7.21 7.26 3.86
C GLU A 53 6.70 7.93 5.15
N TRP A 54 5.86 7.24 5.93
CA TRP A 54 5.27 7.80 7.15
C TRP A 54 6.28 8.44 8.11
N ARG A 55 7.44 7.82 8.31
CA ARG A 55 8.52 8.30 9.20
C ARG A 55 9.31 9.47 8.60
N HIS A 56 9.16 9.74 7.31
CA HIS A 56 9.76 10.91 6.67
C HIS A 56 8.87 12.17 6.78
N LEU A 57 7.61 12.02 7.22
CA LEU A 57 6.77 13.13 7.59
C LEU A 57 7.16 13.68 8.96
N THR A 58 7.10 15.00 9.11
CA THR A 58 7.07 15.65 10.41
C THR A 58 5.75 15.33 11.13
N THR A 59 5.73 15.43 12.47
CA THR A 59 4.49 15.26 13.26
C THR A 59 3.36 16.18 12.81
N GLN A 60 3.68 17.39 12.33
CA GLN A 60 2.69 18.32 11.78
C GLN A 60 2.12 17.83 10.44
N GLU A 61 2.97 17.32 9.54
CA GLU A 61 2.49 16.71 8.29
C GLU A 61 1.65 15.46 8.56
N GLN A 62 2.04 14.63 9.53
CA GLN A 62 1.26 13.46 9.97
C GLN A 62 -0.12 13.87 10.48
N SER A 63 -0.19 14.84 11.39
CA SER A 63 -1.48 15.34 11.91
C SER A 63 -2.34 15.93 10.80
N HIS A 64 -1.77 16.75 9.91
CA HIS A 64 -2.51 17.38 8.81
C HIS A 64 -3.11 16.35 7.84
N PHE A 65 -2.38 15.26 7.55
CA PHE A 65 -2.93 14.16 6.76
C PHE A 65 -4.11 13.47 7.48
N LEU A 66 -3.96 13.19 8.77
CA LEU A 66 -5.01 12.55 9.58
C LEU A 66 -6.25 13.46 9.73
N ASP A 67 -6.06 14.77 9.83
CA ASP A 67 -7.14 15.77 9.86
C ASP A 67 -7.94 15.77 8.55
N ALA A 68 -7.26 15.69 7.39
CA ALA A 68 -7.91 15.61 6.09
C ALA A 68 -8.68 14.30 5.90
N LEU A 69 -8.13 13.18 6.37
CA LEU A 69 -8.81 11.89 6.36
C LEU A 69 -10.05 11.90 7.27
N GLN A 70 -9.95 12.44 8.48
CA GLN A 70 -11.11 12.63 9.36
C GLN A 70 -12.19 13.51 8.69
N CYS A 71 -11.77 14.56 7.98
CA CYS A 71 -12.69 15.40 7.22
C CYS A 71 -13.50 14.61 6.16
N LEU A 72 -12.93 13.61 5.49
CA LEU A 72 -13.69 12.73 4.58
C LEU A 72 -14.67 11.82 5.33
N MET A 73 -14.35 11.42 6.56
CA MET A 73 -15.26 10.65 7.42
C MET A 73 -16.42 11.50 7.94
N ASP A 74 -16.21 12.81 8.12
CA ASP A 74 -17.23 13.74 8.64
C ASP A 74 -18.14 14.30 7.53
N LYS A 75 -17.67 14.35 6.28
CA LYS A 75 -18.46 14.84 5.14
C LYS A 75 -19.49 13.81 4.69
N PRO A 76 -20.72 14.24 4.32
CA PRO A 76 -21.77 13.32 3.87
C PRO A 76 -21.38 12.62 2.56
N ALA A 77 -21.82 11.36 2.42
CA ALA A 77 -21.69 10.58 1.20
C ALA A 77 -22.30 11.28 -0.03
N GLN A 78 -21.71 11.04 -1.20
CA GLN A 78 -22.16 11.61 -2.48
C GLN A 78 -22.26 10.58 -3.61
N SER A 79 -21.74 9.36 -3.44
CA SER A 79 -21.73 8.35 -4.51
C SER A 79 -23.12 7.81 -4.86
N GLY A 80 -24.07 7.86 -3.91
CA GLY A 80 -25.37 7.20 -4.03
C GLY A 80 -25.32 5.68 -3.91
N LEU A 81 -24.17 5.10 -3.57
CA LEU A 81 -24.01 3.67 -3.30
C LEU A 81 -24.62 3.28 -1.95
N SER A 82 -24.98 1.99 -1.79
CA SER A 82 -25.66 1.49 -0.60
C SER A 82 -24.81 1.60 0.67
N ALA A 83 -25.49 1.85 1.81
CA ALA A 83 -24.91 1.96 3.15
C ALA A 83 -23.80 3.01 3.33
N THR A 84 -23.66 3.94 2.38
CA THR A 84 -22.74 5.06 2.51
C THR A 84 -23.30 6.12 3.47
N THR A 85 -22.47 6.58 4.41
CA THR A 85 -22.80 7.65 5.36
C THR A 85 -21.87 8.85 5.22
N SER A 86 -20.65 8.63 4.71
CA SER A 86 -19.62 9.65 4.51
C SER A 86 -18.89 9.54 3.18
N ARG A 87 -18.10 10.57 2.82
CA ARG A 87 -17.19 10.52 1.67
C ARG A 87 -16.13 9.43 1.80
N PHE A 88 -15.71 9.10 3.02
CA PHE A 88 -14.85 7.95 3.26
C PHE A 88 -15.58 6.63 2.96
N SER A 89 -16.83 6.48 3.39
CA SER A 89 -17.63 5.28 3.07
C SER A 89 -17.98 5.14 1.59
N ASP A 90 -18.02 6.25 0.81
CA ASP A 90 -18.16 6.18 -0.65
C ASP A 90 -17.01 5.38 -1.28
N LEU A 91 -15.79 5.55 -0.77
CA LEU A 91 -14.62 4.81 -1.23
C LEU A 91 -14.73 3.32 -0.87
N GLN A 92 -15.15 3.02 0.36
CA GLN A 92 -15.42 1.64 0.80
C GLN A 92 -16.50 0.96 -0.05
N ALA A 93 -17.60 1.66 -0.33
CA ALA A 93 -18.68 1.16 -1.17
C ALA A 93 -18.25 0.96 -2.62
N LEU A 94 -17.43 1.86 -3.18
CA LEU A 94 -16.86 1.72 -4.52
C LEU A 94 -16.08 0.41 -4.63
N HIS A 95 -15.16 0.17 -3.68
CA HIS A 95 -14.37 -1.06 -3.66
C HIS A 95 -15.26 -2.31 -3.59
N ARG A 96 -16.20 -2.35 -2.63
CA ARG A 96 -17.16 -3.46 -2.51
C ARG A 96 -17.95 -3.68 -3.80
N GLY A 97 -18.43 -2.61 -4.45
CA GLY A 97 -19.20 -2.68 -5.68
C GLY A 97 -18.40 -3.25 -6.85
N MET A 98 -17.10 -2.97 -6.92
CA MET A 98 -16.21 -3.50 -7.95
C MET A 98 -15.73 -4.93 -7.66
N THR A 99 -15.68 -5.33 -6.38
CA THR A 99 -15.48 -6.73 -5.97
C THR A 99 -16.73 -7.58 -6.22
N ASN A 100 -17.92 -6.99 -6.20
CA ASN A 100 -19.22 -7.67 -6.29
C ASN A 100 -20.05 -7.24 -7.50
N THR A 101 -19.44 -7.19 -8.69
CA THR A 101 -20.24 -6.91 -9.89
C THR A 101 -21.19 -8.08 -10.18
N ALA A 102 -22.18 -7.84 -11.05
CA ALA A 102 -23.11 -8.88 -11.50
C ALA A 102 -22.42 -10.06 -12.21
N TYR A 103 -21.16 -9.91 -12.62
CA TYR A 103 -20.43 -10.90 -13.43
C TYR A 103 -19.29 -11.57 -12.67
N ALA A 104 -18.49 -10.82 -11.91
CA ALA A 104 -17.39 -11.31 -11.09
C ALA A 104 -16.79 -10.18 -10.22
N ASP A 105 -15.81 -10.53 -9.39
CA ASP A 105 -14.79 -9.58 -8.96
C ASP A 105 -13.96 -9.14 -10.17
N ILE A 106 -13.87 -7.83 -10.39
CA ILE A 106 -13.15 -7.22 -11.52
C ILE A 106 -11.98 -6.33 -11.06
N ILE A 107 -11.59 -6.43 -9.79
CA ILE A 107 -10.46 -5.65 -9.24
C ILE A 107 -9.44 -6.51 -8.51
N HIS A 108 -9.75 -7.75 -8.11
CA HIS A 108 -8.77 -8.71 -7.58
C HIS A 108 -8.62 -9.96 -8.44
N HIS A 109 -7.41 -10.54 -8.43
CA HIS A 109 -7.04 -11.69 -9.27
C HIS A 109 -7.27 -11.45 -10.77
N VAL A 110 -7.04 -10.21 -11.20
CA VAL A 110 -7.24 -9.70 -12.56
C VAL A 110 -6.05 -8.85 -13.02
N GLY A 111 -5.85 -8.76 -14.33
CA GLY A 111 -4.74 -7.98 -14.92
C GLY A 111 -4.80 -6.49 -14.57
N GLN A 112 -6.00 -5.93 -14.38
CA GLN A 112 -6.20 -4.54 -13.99
C GLN A 112 -6.09 -4.26 -12.48
N PHE A 113 -5.69 -5.23 -11.64
CA PHE A 113 -5.56 -5.06 -10.19
C PHE A 113 -4.74 -3.83 -9.81
N LEU A 114 -3.49 -3.73 -10.30
CA LEU A 114 -2.62 -2.60 -9.96
C LEU A 114 -3.07 -1.27 -10.59
N PRO A 115 -3.42 -1.19 -11.89
CA PRO A 115 -3.97 0.04 -12.49
C PRO A 115 -5.22 0.57 -11.78
N TRP A 116 -6.15 -0.31 -11.42
CA TRP A 116 -7.38 0.10 -10.74
C TRP A 116 -7.09 0.63 -9.35
N HIS A 117 -6.23 -0.04 -8.56
CA HIS A 117 -5.86 0.45 -7.22
C HIS A 117 -5.04 1.74 -7.27
N ARG A 118 -4.19 1.94 -8.29
CA ARG A 118 -3.53 3.23 -8.55
C ARG A 118 -4.54 4.34 -8.85
N TYR A 119 -5.53 4.06 -9.70
CA TYR A 119 -6.62 4.99 -9.98
C TYR A 119 -7.44 5.30 -8.72
N TYR A 120 -7.74 4.28 -7.92
CA TYR A 120 -8.46 4.41 -6.66
C TYR A 120 -7.70 5.28 -5.64
N MET A 121 -6.38 5.11 -5.52
CA MET A 121 -5.52 5.99 -4.73
C MET A 121 -5.54 7.44 -5.24
N HIS A 122 -5.58 7.64 -6.56
CA HIS A 122 -5.70 8.97 -7.14
C HIS A 122 -7.07 9.62 -6.85
N ILE A 123 -8.16 8.84 -6.85
CA ILE A 123 -9.49 9.31 -6.41
C ILE A 123 -9.40 9.75 -4.94
N TYR A 124 -8.91 8.88 -4.05
CA TYR A 124 -8.73 9.20 -2.63
C TYR A 124 -7.94 10.50 -2.41
N GLU A 125 -6.78 10.62 -3.07
CA GLU A 125 -5.97 11.84 -3.02
C GLU A 125 -6.73 13.06 -3.53
N THR A 126 -7.47 12.94 -4.63
CA THR A 126 -8.28 14.04 -5.17
C THR A 126 -9.33 14.50 -4.16
N LEU A 127 -10.04 13.57 -3.51
CA LEU A 127 -11.05 13.91 -2.50
C LEU A 127 -10.45 14.64 -1.30
N LEU A 128 -9.30 14.18 -0.79
CA LEU A 128 -8.58 14.85 0.28
C LEU A 128 -8.22 16.30 -0.10
N ARG A 129 -7.73 16.50 -1.34
CA ARG A 129 -7.29 17.82 -1.83
C ARG A 129 -8.47 18.75 -2.08
N ASP A 130 -9.44 18.31 -2.87
CA ASP A 130 -10.49 19.17 -3.40
C ASP A 130 -11.57 19.47 -2.36
N GLU A 131 -11.82 18.56 -1.42
CA GLU A 131 -12.92 18.69 -0.48
C GLU A 131 -12.48 18.97 0.95
N CYS A 132 -11.30 18.50 1.32
CA CYS A 132 -10.72 18.69 2.64
C CYS A 132 -9.50 19.63 2.65
N GLY A 133 -9.16 20.21 1.49
CA GLY A 133 -8.09 21.22 1.40
C GLY A 133 -6.69 20.67 1.68
N TYR A 134 -6.48 19.36 1.58
CA TYR A 134 -5.20 18.75 1.88
C TYR A 134 -4.13 19.20 0.88
N THR A 135 -3.02 19.77 1.36
CA THR A 135 -1.91 20.23 0.50
C THR A 135 -0.65 19.40 0.67
N GLY A 136 -0.62 18.48 1.63
CA GLY A 136 0.56 17.67 1.93
C GLY A 136 0.84 16.53 0.96
N SER A 137 1.86 15.74 1.31
CA SER A 137 2.23 14.50 0.63
C SER A 137 1.30 13.36 1.03
N ILE A 138 0.89 12.50 0.11
CA ILE A 138 0.21 11.26 0.50
C ILE A 138 1.24 10.32 1.15
N PRO A 139 1.05 9.88 2.40
CA PRO A 139 1.97 8.96 3.04
C PRO A 139 1.78 7.52 2.57
N TYR A 140 2.82 6.71 2.75
CA TYR A 140 2.75 5.26 2.63
C TYR A 140 3.43 4.57 3.82
N TRP A 141 3.03 3.33 4.08
CA TRP A 141 3.64 2.47 5.09
C TRP A 141 4.72 1.60 4.45
N ASN A 142 6.00 1.76 4.83
CA ASN A 142 7.05 0.86 4.34
C ASN A 142 7.01 -0.48 5.09
N GLU A 143 6.15 -1.38 4.59
CA GLU A 143 5.88 -2.71 5.15
C GLU A 143 7.10 -3.61 5.14
N GLN A 144 7.91 -3.57 4.08
CA GLN A 144 9.14 -4.35 4.01
C GLN A 144 10.12 -3.96 5.11
N LEU A 145 10.28 -2.65 5.35
CA LEU A 145 11.19 -2.16 6.39
C LEU A 145 10.76 -2.62 7.78
N ASP A 146 9.45 -2.67 8.06
CA ASP A 146 8.95 -3.14 9.35
C ASP A 146 8.99 -4.67 9.46
N ALA A 147 8.67 -5.39 8.38
CA ALA A 147 8.82 -6.83 8.34
C ALA A 147 10.27 -7.29 8.56
N ASP A 148 11.23 -6.66 7.88
CA ASP A 148 12.66 -6.98 8.00
C ASP A 148 13.23 -6.66 9.40
N SER A 149 12.54 -5.84 10.20
CA SER A 149 12.93 -5.55 11.58
C SER A 149 12.55 -6.66 12.57
N GLY A 150 11.69 -7.60 12.16
CA GLY A 150 11.09 -8.60 13.05
C GLY A 150 9.85 -8.12 13.82
N ASN A 151 9.40 -6.88 13.58
CA ASN A 151 8.17 -6.33 14.15
C ASN A 151 7.40 -5.52 13.10
N MET A 152 6.40 -6.15 12.48
CA MET A 152 5.57 -5.57 11.43
C MET A 152 4.86 -4.29 11.90
N PHE A 153 4.45 -4.25 13.17
CA PHE A 153 3.60 -3.19 13.71
C PHE A 153 4.38 -2.18 14.57
N GLN A 154 5.70 -2.06 14.36
CA GLN A 154 6.55 -1.13 15.13
C GLN A 154 6.38 0.35 14.76
N SER A 155 5.88 0.64 13.55
CA SER A 155 5.80 2.02 13.05
C SER A 155 4.92 2.88 13.93
N THR A 156 5.30 4.16 14.11
CA THR A 156 4.52 5.13 14.90
C THR A 156 3.16 5.43 14.30
N MET A 157 2.88 5.01 13.06
CA MET A 157 1.53 5.09 12.46
C MET A 157 0.49 4.31 13.26
N TRP A 158 0.90 3.28 14.01
CA TRP A 158 0.04 2.49 14.87
C TRP A 158 -0.16 3.09 16.26
N GLY A 159 0.41 4.28 16.51
CA GLY A 159 0.34 4.96 17.79
C GLY A 159 -1.02 5.63 18.06
N PRO A 160 -1.24 6.04 19.33
CA PRO A 160 -2.50 6.64 19.77
C PRO A 160 -2.79 8.02 19.15
N ASP A 161 -1.78 8.70 18.62
CA ASP A 161 -1.95 9.98 17.90
C ASP A 161 -2.12 9.79 16.38
N ALA A 162 -2.14 8.53 15.91
CA ALA A 162 -2.21 8.16 14.50
C ALA A 162 -3.36 7.18 14.22
N PHE A 163 -3.13 6.07 13.53
CA PHE A 163 -4.18 5.15 13.09
C PHE A 163 -4.72 4.22 14.19
N GLY A 164 -4.14 4.25 15.40
CA GLY A 164 -4.45 3.31 16.48
C GLY A 164 -3.83 1.94 16.26
N GLY A 165 -3.79 1.15 17.33
CA GLY A 165 -3.12 -0.14 17.37
C GLY A 165 -4.02 -1.32 17.01
N ASN A 166 -3.72 -2.46 17.64
CA ASN A 166 -4.48 -3.70 17.48
C ASN A 166 -5.87 -3.59 18.14
N GLY A 167 -6.78 -4.46 17.72
CA GLY A 167 -8.07 -4.62 18.37
C GLY A 167 -7.94 -5.20 19.78
N THR A 168 -8.88 -4.82 20.65
CA THR A 168 -8.96 -5.32 22.03
C THR A 168 -10.33 -5.91 22.36
N GLY A 169 -10.37 -6.73 23.42
CA GLY A 169 -11.59 -7.39 23.88
C GLY A 169 -12.09 -8.48 22.93
N SER A 170 -13.28 -9.03 23.23
CA SER A 170 -13.88 -10.11 22.44
C SER A 170 -14.28 -9.69 21.02
N GLY A 171 -14.54 -8.39 20.81
CA GLY A 171 -14.86 -7.83 19.50
C GLY A 171 -13.64 -7.50 18.64
N SER A 172 -12.43 -7.53 19.19
CA SER A 172 -11.21 -7.04 18.53
C SER A 172 -11.37 -5.61 17.99
N CYS A 173 -12.10 -4.75 18.71
CA CYS A 173 -12.31 -3.35 18.31
C CYS A 173 -11.05 -2.53 18.58
N VAL A 174 -10.72 -1.64 17.65
CA VAL A 174 -9.68 -0.62 17.85
C VAL A 174 -10.21 0.43 18.83
N THR A 175 -9.50 0.64 19.93
CA THR A 175 -9.92 1.47 21.07
C THR A 175 -9.01 2.67 21.33
N ASP A 176 -7.92 2.81 20.57
CA ASP A 176 -6.99 3.94 20.59
C ASP A 176 -6.77 4.50 19.18
N GLY A 177 -5.97 5.57 19.07
CA GLY A 177 -5.78 6.25 17.80
C GLY A 177 -6.87 7.26 17.47
N ARG A 178 -6.64 7.98 16.38
CA ARG A 178 -7.57 8.99 15.84
C ARG A 178 -8.89 8.39 15.34
N PHE A 179 -8.88 7.10 14.99
CA PHE A 179 -10.03 6.37 14.45
C PHE A 179 -10.60 5.35 15.44
N ALA A 180 -10.27 5.49 16.74
CA ALA A 180 -10.87 4.71 17.80
C ALA A 180 -12.41 4.84 17.78
N ASN A 181 -13.11 3.74 18.09
CA ASN A 181 -14.57 3.73 18.19
C ASN A 181 -15.32 4.15 16.91
N MET A 182 -14.64 4.17 15.76
CA MET A 182 -15.29 4.36 14.47
C MET A 182 -16.32 3.24 14.24
N THR A 183 -17.52 3.63 13.83
CA THR A 183 -18.58 2.70 13.41
C THR A 183 -18.59 2.61 11.90
N LEU A 184 -18.48 1.40 11.38
CA LEU A 184 -18.59 1.06 9.96
C LEU A 184 -19.99 0.52 9.69
N HIS A 185 -20.49 0.76 8.48
CA HIS A 185 -21.84 0.39 8.04
C HIS A 185 -21.85 -0.57 6.82
N ILE A 186 -20.68 -0.78 6.21
CA ILE A 186 -20.51 -1.53 4.96
C ILE A 186 -19.65 -2.76 5.27
N GLY A 187 -20.25 -3.94 5.19
CA GLY A 187 -19.66 -5.22 5.55
C GLY A 187 -20.18 -5.75 6.88
N PRO A 188 -19.60 -6.85 7.39
CA PRO A 188 -18.60 -7.70 6.72
C PRO A 188 -19.14 -8.34 5.43
N GLY A 189 -18.27 -8.55 4.45
CA GLY A 189 -18.64 -9.09 3.15
C GLY A 189 -19.67 -8.24 2.40
N ASP A 190 -20.84 -8.84 2.14
CA ASP A 190 -21.94 -8.21 1.40
C ASP A 190 -22.99 -7.54 2.30
N GLU A 191 -22.80 -7.63 3.63
CA GLU A 191 -23.78 -7.14 4.59
C GLU A 191 -23.72 -5.60 4.72
N ASP A 192 -24.84 -5.00 5.11
CA ASP A 192 -24.93 -3.59 5.51
C ASP A 192 -25.23 -3.54 7.02
N THR A 193 -24.18 -3.68 7.84
CA THR A 193 -24.31 -3.80 9.31
C THR A 193 -23.44 -2.81 10.05
N ASP A 194 -23.88 -2.42 11.25
CA ASP A 194 -23.11 -1.57 12.14
C ASP A 194 -22.09 -2.40 12.93
N TYR A 195 -20.81 -2.04 12.83
CA TYR A 195 -19.75 -2.67 13.62
C TYR A 195 -18.56 -1.72 13.85
N CYS A 196 -17.77 -1.97 14.89
CA CYS A 196 -16.56 -1.19 15.17
C CYS A 196 -15.46 -1.46 14.14
N LEU A 197 -14.53 -0.51 13.94
CA LEU A 197 -13.24 -0.82 13.31
C LEU A 197 -12.54 -1.94 14.09
N ARG A 198 -12.20 -3.04 13.40
CA ARG A 198 -11.61 -4.25 14.00
C ARG A 198 -10.24 -4.56 13.39
N ARG A 199 -9.29 -4.94 14.23
CA ARG A 199 -7.97 -5.46 13.84
C ARG A 199 -7.60 -6.65 14.71
N ALA A 200 -6.91 -7.63 14.14
CA ALA A 200 -6.46 -8.83 14.83
C ALA A 200 -5.09 -9.22 14.29
N TRP A 201 -4.06 -8.50 14.77
CA TRP A 201 -2.70 -8.61 14.25
C TRP A 201 -2.09 -10.00 14.41
N ASP A 202 -1.51 -10.51 13.32
CA ASP A 202 -0.58 -11.62 13.30
C ASP A 202 0.78 -11.14 12.81
N ASN A 203 1.67 -10.83 13.76
CA ASN A 203 2.99 -10.28 13.45
C ASN A 203 3.86 -11.27 12.67
N GLU A 204 3.88 -12.54 13.05
CA GLU A 204 4.76 -13.54 12.44
C GLU A 204 4.36 -13.80 10.99
N ALA A 205 3.06 -14.01 10.75
CA ALA A 205 2.56 -14.23 9.41
C ALA A 205 2.67 -12.97 8.53
N ALA A 206 2.48 -11.77 9.08
CA ALA A 206 2.70 -10.53 8.33
C ALA A 206 4.16 -10.40 7.88
N ILE A 207 5.12 -10.65 8.78
CA ILE A 207 6.56 -10.63 8.45
C ILE A 207 6.88 -11.62 7.34
N ALA A 208 6.34 -12.84 7.40
CA ALA A 208 6.59 -13.87 6.40
C ALA A 208 6.15 -13.46 4.99
N ASN A 209 5.14 -12.59 4.88
CA ASN A 209 4.58 -12.15 3.59
C ASN A 209 5.15 -10.82 3.09
N ALA A 210 5.65 -9.94 3.96
CA ALA A 210 6.05 -8.59 3.59
C ALA A 210 7.57 -8.34 3.58
N ASN A 211 8.38 -9.26 4.13
CA ASN A 211 9.83 -9.08 4.21
C ASN A 211 10.52 -9.01 2.83
N SER A 212 11.77 -8.58 2.84
CA SER A 212 12.64 -8.52 1.66
C SER A 212 12.71 -9.83 0.87
N THR A 213 12.71 -10.99 1.53
CA THR A 213 12.77 -12.29 0.86
C THR A 213 11.52 -12.54 0.02
N ALA A 214 10.34 -12.31 0.60
CA ALA A 214 9.06 -12.46 -0.08
C ALA A 214 8.93 -11.50 -1.27
N LEU A 215 9.29 -10.23 -1.07
CA LEU A 215 9.23 -9.23 -2.14
C LEU A 215 10.25 -9.51 -3.26
N ASN A 216 11.47 -9.92 -2.91
CA ASN A 216 12.51 -10.26 -3.90
C ASN A 216 12.13 -11.49 -4.73
N ALA A 217 11.41 -12.45 -4.14
CA ALA A 217 10.89 -13.59 -4.88
C ALA A 217 9.93 -13.14 -6.00
N CYS A 218 9.05 -12.17 -5.74
CA CYS A 218 8.19 -11.59 -6.77
C CYS A 218 8.99 -10.76 -7.79
N ASN A 219 9.96 -9.96 -7.34
CA ASN A 219 10.79 -9.14 -8.22
C ASN A 219 11.71 -9.93 -9.17
N ALA A 220 11.80 -11.25 -9.03
CA ALA A 220 12.45 -12.13 -9.99
C ALA A 220 11.69 -12.24 -11.33
N TYR A 221 10.39 -11.91 -11.35
CA TYR A 221 9.59 -11.93 -12.57
C TYR A 221 9.79 -10.66 -13.41
N ASN A 222 10.05 -10.86 -14.71
CA ASN A 222 10.34 -9.78 -15.65
C ASN A 222 9.17 -9.36 -16.53
N THR A 223 8.05 -10.08 -16.49
CA THR A 223 6.81 -9.78 -17.22
C THR A 223 5.67 -9.54 -16.24
N TYR A 224 4.69 -8.74 -16.66
CA TYR A 224 3.65 -8.24 -15.79
C TYR A 224 2.84 -9.37 -15.13
N SER A 225 2.28 -10.33 -15.90
CA SER A 225 1.37 -11.35 -15.33
C SER A 225 1.90 -12.10 -14.11
N PRO A 226 3.06 -12.79 -14.20
CA PRO A 226 3.58 -13.52 -13.06
C PRO A 226 4.05 -12.59 -11.93
N TRP A 227 4.48 -11.38 -12.26
CA TRP A 227 4.92 -10.40 -11.26
C TRP A 227 3.75 -9.86 -10.43
N TRP A 228 2.69 -9.33 -11.06
CA TRP A 228 1.55 -8.78 -10.32
C TRP A 228 0.79 -9.86 -9.56
N ASP A 229 0.69 -11.07 -10.11
CA ASP A 229 0.03 -12.19 -9.44
C ASP A 229 0.79 -12.55 -8.14
N CYS A 230 2.13 -12.62 -8.20
CA CYS A 230 2.96 -12.83 -7.01
C CYS A 230 2.77 -11.72 -5.97
N VAL A 231 2.87 -10.45 -6.37
CA VAL A 231 2.72 -9.30 -5.45
C VAL A 231 1.31 -9.26 -4.85
N SER A 232 0.27 -9.55 -5.64
CA SER A 232 -1.12 -9.54 -5.16
C SER A 232 -1.41 -10.62 -4.13
N ASN A 233 -0.80 -11.82 -4.29
CA ASN A 233 -1.06 -12.99 -3.45
C ASN A 233 -0.15 -13.10 -2.22
N ILE A 234 1.05 -12.51 -2.25
CA ILE A 234 2.01 -12.61 -1.15
C ILE A 234 2.01 -11.32 -0.32
N PRO A 235 2.72 -10.23 -0.68
CA PRO A 235 2.78 -9.06 0.18
C PRO A 235 1.43 -8.35 0.32
N HIS A 236 0.63 -8.20 -0.76
CA HIS A 236 -0.66 -7.52 -0.67
C HIS A 236 -1.67 -8.31 0.19
N LYS A 237 -2.05 -9.51 -0.25
CA LYS A 237 -3.00 -10.36 0.48
C LYS A 237 -2.51 -10.71 1.88
N GLY A 238 -1.22 -10.98 2.04
CA GLY A 238 -0.62 -11.32 3.32
C GLY A 238 -0.73 -10.20 4.35
N VAL A 239 -0.46 -8.95 3.95
CA VAL A 239 -0.60 -7.82 4.88
C VAL A 239 -2.06 -7.55 5.24
N HIS A 240 -2.98 -7.56 4.27
CA HIS A 240 -4.42 -7.50 4.53
C HIS A 240 -4.88 -8.55 5.54
N THR A 241 -4.53 -9.82 5.29
CA THR A 241 -4.93 -10.95 6.12
C THR A 241 -4.39 -10.82 7.56
N ASN A 242 -3.16 -10.35 7.70
CA ASN A 242 -2.46 -10.36 8.98
C ASN A 242 -2.54 -9.05 9.78
N ILE A 243 -3.09 -7.98 9.20
CA ILE A 243 -3.74 -6.93 10.02
C ILE A 243 -5.04 -7.49 10.63
N GLY A 244 -5.72 -8.38 9.92
CA GLY A 244 -6.95 -9.02 10.38
C GLY A 244 -8.14 -8.07 10.38
N GLY A 245 -9.24 -8.53 10.97
CA GLY A 245 -10.45 -7.71 11.12
C GLY A 245 -10.95 -7.15 9.79
N VAL A 246 -11.09 -5.82 9.71
CA VAL A 246 -11.61 -5.14 8.51
C VAL A 246 -10.68 -5.31 7.31
N MET A 247 -9.36 -5.19 7.50
CA MET A 247 -8.38 -5.34 6.42
C MET A 247 -8.39 -6.76 5.79
N ALA A 248 -8.75 -7.79 6.55
CA ALA A 248 -8.82 -9.16 6.02
C ALA A 248 -10.05 -9.42 5.13
N ASP A 249 -11.05 -8.53 5.16
CA ASP A 249 -12.26 -8.66 4.35
C ASP A 249 -12.05 -8.00 2.98
N ILE A 250 -11.86 -8.80 1.93
CA ILE A 250 -11.57 -8.31 0.57
C ILE A 250 -12.61 -7.34 0.01
N LYS A 251 -13.84 -7.33 0.52
CA LYS A 251 -14.91 -6.46 0.02
C LYS A 251 -14.89 -5.12 0.74
N SER A 252 -14.76 -5.15 2.05
CA SER A 252 -14.94 -4.01 2.95
C SER A 252 -13.63 -3.47 3.54
N SER A 253 -12.46 -4.00 3.16
CA SER A 253 -11.14 -3.61 3.67
C SER A 253 -10.81 -2.11 3.62
N PRO A 254 -11.28 -1.30 2.65
CA PRO A 254 -11.05 0.15 2.70
C PRO A 254 -11.76 0.86 3.86
N GLY A 255 -12.62 0.16 4.61
CA GLY A 255 -13.17 0.65 5.87
C GLY A 255 -12.09 0.81 6.95
N ASP A 256 -10.95 0.13 6.87
CA ASP A 256 -9.78 0.48 7.70
C ASP A 256 -8.99 1.59 6.99
N PRO A 257 -8.76 2.76 7.61
CA PRO A 257 -8.04 3.84 6.93
C PRO A 257 -6.59 3.49 6.59
N VAL A 258 -6.01 2.46 7.22
CA VAL A 258 -4.68 1.94 6.86
C VAL A 258 -4.66 1.28 5.48
N PHE A 259 -5.81 0.91 4.90
CA PHE A 259 -5.91 0.43 3.51
C PHE A 259 -5.15 1.34 2.54
N PHE A 260 -5.34 2.66 2.65
CA PHE A 260 -4.73 3.61 1.73
C PHE A 260 -3.22 3.74 1.94
N MET A 261 -2.72 3.50 3.16
CA MET A 261 -1.29 3.41 3.44
C MET A 261 -0.66 2.17 2.79
N HIS A 262 -1.36 1.04 2.88
CA HIS A 262 -0.95 -0.23 2.28
C HIS A 262 -0.94 -0.14 0.75
N HIS A 263 -2.02 0.34 0.14
CA HIS A 263 -2.10 0.45 -1.32
C HIS A 263 -1.19 1.53 -1.90
N ALA A 264 -0.85 2.58 -1.14
CA ALA A 264 0.21 3.52 -1.53
C ALA A 264 1.58 2.82 -1.60
N TYR A 265 1.84 1.85 -0.73
CA TYR A 265 3.07 1.05 -0.73
C TYR A 265 3.09 -0.01 -1.84
N ILE A 266 1.99 -0.72 -2.07
CA ILE A 266 1.85 -1.63 -3.23
C ILE A 266 2.05 -0.86 -4.54
N ASP A 267 1.52 0.35 -4.64
CA ASP A 267 1.74 1.23 -5.79
C ASP A 267 3.22 1.66 -5.93
N LYS A 268 3.92 1.92 -4.82
CA LYS A 268 5.37 2.18 -4.80
C LYS A 268 6.17 0.98 -5.30
N VAL A 269 5.80 -0.24 -4.88
CA VAL A 269 6.43 -1.48 -5.32
C VAL A 269 6.25 -1.67 -6.83
N TRP A 270 5.06 -1.41 -7.36
CA TRP A 270 4.82 -1.46 -8.80
C TRP A 270 5.61 -0.39 -9.56
N TRP A 271 5.63 0.84 -9.07
CA TRP A 271 6.46 1.90 -9.65
C TRP A 271 7.95 1.51 -9.69
N ALA A 272 8.48 0.92 -8.63
CA ALA A 272 9.86 0.43 -8.59
C ALA A 272 10.13 -0.66 -9.65
N TRP A 273 9.19 -1.61 -9.83
CA TRP A 273 9.31 -2.64 -10.86
C TRP A 273 9.26 -2.07 -12.28
N GLN A 274 8.38 -1.10 -12.55
CA GLN A 274 8.31 -0.38 -13.83
C GLN A 274 9.62 0.35 -14.12
N LYS A 275 10.16 1.08 -13.13
CA LYS A 275 11.42 1.84 -13.28
C LYS A 275 12.65 0.97 -13.51
N ALA A 276 12.65 -0.27 -13.05
CA ALA A 276 13.80 -1.16 -13.21
C ALA A 276 14.06 -1.55 -14.69
N ASP A 277 13.03 -1.53 -15.53
CA ASP A 277 13.14 -1.71 -16.99
C ASP A 277 11.98 -1.00 -17.71
N PRO A 278 11.99 0.34 -17.77
CA PRO A 278 10.82 1.11 -18.17
C PRO A 278 10.47 0.94 -19.65
N VAL A 279 11.44 0.55 -20.49
CA VAL A 279 11.21 0.26 -21.91
C VAL A 279 10.25 -0.91 -22.07
N ASN A 280 10.43 -1.98 -21.28
CA ASN A 280 9.61 -3.17 -21.38
C ASN A 280 8.44 -3.19 -20.40
N ARG A 281 8.53 -2.49 -19.26
CA ARG A 281 7.60 -2.64 -18.13
C ARG A 281 6.64 -1.49 -17.91
N MET A 282 6.92 -0.29 -18.43
CA MET A 282 6.06 0.88 -18.14
C MET A 282 4.61 0.64 -18.57
N TYR A 283 4.41 0.02 -19.73
CA TYR A 283 3.10 -0.24 -20.31
C TYR A 283 2.83 -1.75 -20.49
N ASP A 284 3.57 -2.60 -19.80
CA ASP A 284 3.29 -4.05 -19.79
C ASP A 284 1.99 -4.33 -19.02
N ILE A 285 1.08 -5.07 -19.64
CA ILE A 285 -0.23 -5.38 -19.08
C ILE A 285 -0.71 -6.73 -19.63
N SER A 286 -1.16 -7.60 -18.72
CA SER A 286 -1.64 -8.93 -19.04
C SER A 286 -2.36 -9.54 -17.84
N GLY A 287 -3.17 -10.57 -18.08
CA GLY A 287 -3.97 -11.23 -17.06
C GLY A 287 -5.47 -11.03 -17.30
N PRO A 288 -6.33 -11.85 -16.70
CA PRO A 288 -7.74 -11.89 -17.03
C PRO A 288 -8.46 -10.63 -16.55
N THR A 289 -9.53 -10.22 -17.23
CA THR A 289 -10.36 -9.07 -16.82
C THR A 289 -11.40 -9.42 -15.76
N LEU A 290 -11.63 -10.70 -15.53
CA LEU A 290 -12.56 -11.22 -14.53
C LEU A 290 -11.79 -12.19 -13.62
N ASN A 291 -12.13 -12.19 -12.34
CA ASN A 291 -11.53 -13.13 -11.40
C ASN A 291 -11.88 -14.57 -11.82
N HIS A 292 -10.86 -15.27 -12.30
CA HIS A 292 -10.95 -16.63 -12.83
C HIS A 292 -10.95 -17.70 -11.73
N THR A 293 -10.53 -17.37 -10.51
CA THR A 293 -10.39 -18.35 -9.42
C THR A 293 -11.75 -18.76 -8.83
N ALA A 294 -12.75 -17.88 -8.97
CA ALA A 294 -14.10 -18.08 -8.44
C ALA A 294 -15.13 -18.44 -9.53
N ASN A 295 -14.71 -18.52 -10.81
CA ASN A 295 -15.62 -18.59 -11.95
C ASN A 295 -15.22 -19.70 -12.94
N VAL A 296 -16.22 -20.30 -13.59
CA VAL A 296 -15.98 -21.27 -14.68
C VAL A 296 -15.41 -20.53 -15.88
N GLU A 297 -14.36 -21.09 -16.49
CA GLU A 297 -13.76 -20.52 -17.69
C GLU A 297 -14.80 -20.37 -18.82
N PRO A 298 -14.95 -19.18 -19.41
CA PRO A 298 -15.84 -18.96 -20.53
C PRO A 298 -15.42 -19.79 -21.75
N ALA A 299 -16.37 -20.17 -22.62
CA ALA A 299 -16.09 -20.95 -23.82
C ALA A 299 -15.08 -20.29 -24.79
N GLY A 300 -14.88 -18.97 -24.70
CA GLY A 300 -13.89 -18.21 -25.47
C GLY A 300 -12.56 -17.97 -24.75
N GLY A 301 -12.35 -18.58 -23.58
CA GLY A 301 -11.25 -18.29 -22.67
C GLY A 301 -11.43 -16.96 -21.93
N TRP A 302 -10.50 -16.69 -21.02
CA TRP A 302 -10.48 -15.41 -20.30
C TRP A 302 -10.04 -14.27 -21.21
N GLN A 303 -10.80 -13.18 -21.20
CA GLN A 303 -10.36 -11.94 -21.84
C GLN A 303 -9.21 -11.33 -21.04
N ASN A 304 -8.14 -10.93 -21.72
CA ASN A 304 -7.01 -10.27 -21.08
C ASN A 304 -7.21 -8.76 -20.99
N ALA A 305 -6.75 -8.17 -19.90
CA ALA A 305 -6.67 -6.73 -19.74
C ALA A 305 -5.75 -6.13 -20.81
N THR A 306 -6.14 -4.96 -21.33
CA THR A 306 -5.38 -4.20 -22.30
C THR A 306 -5.28 -2.75 -21.85
N LEU A 307 -4.37 -1.96 -22.44
CA LEU A 307 -4.25 -0.53 -22.14
C LEU A 307 -5.53 0.27 -22.42
N HIS A 308 -6.46 -0.27 -23.21
CA HIS A 308 -7.74 0.37 -23.53
C HIS A 308 -8.88 -0.04 -22.60
N TYR A 309 -8.64 -0.98 -21.67
CA TYR A 309 -9.64 -1.38 -20.69
C TYR A 309 -10.05 -0.17 -19.83
N ALA A 310 -11.35 0.05 -19.69
CA ALA A 310 -11.91 1.17 -18.95
C ALA A 310 -11.96 0.88 -17.45
N LEU A 311 -11.43 1.80 -16.64
CA LEU A 311 -11.47 1.80 -15.19
C LEU A 311 -12.61 2.72 -14.74
N SER A 312 -13.62 2.13 -14.10
CA SER A 312 -14.79 2.84 -13.56
C SER A 312 -14.63 3.13 -12.07
N SER A 313 -15.30 4.19 -11.62
CA SER A 313 -15.42 4.55 -10.21
C SER A 313 -16.86 4.89 -9.77
N PHE A 314 -17.86 4.33 -10.46
CA PHE A 314 -19.29 4.66 -10.26
C PHE A 314 -19.54 6.17 -10.22
N GLU A 315 -18.95 6.90 -11.18
CA GLU A 315 -19.07 8.35 -11.33
C GLU A 315 -18.52 9.20 -10.16
N ILE A 316 -17.83 8.62 -9.17
CA ILE A 316 -17.08 9.39 -8.17
C ILE A 316 -16.01 10.26 -8.88
N LYS A 317 -15.40 9.71 -9.93
CA LYS A 317 -14.53 10.43 -10.86
C LYS A 317 -14.69 9.87 -12.29
N PRO A 318 -14.49 10.69 -13.35
CA PRO A 318 -14.64 10.24 -14.73
C PRO A 318 -13.78 9.02 -15.07
N ASN A 319 -14.35 8.07 -15.81
CA ASN A 319 -13.64 6.87 -16.23
C ASN A 319 -12.36 7.18 -17.01
N VAL A 320 -11.33 6.39 -16.77
CA VAL A 320 -10.05 6.44 -17.49
C VAL A 320 -9.72 5.07 -18.07
N THR A 321 -8.70 4.96 -18.91
CA THR A 321 -8.21 3.64 -19.33
C THR A 321 -7.02 3.20 -18.47
N ILE A 322 -6.70 1.91 -18.50
CA ILE A 322 -5.46 1.40 -17.90
C ILE A 322 -4.25 2.22 -18.39
N GLY A 323 -4.15 2.46 -19.71
CA GLY A 323 -3.06 3.23 -20.32
C GLY A 323 -2.86 4.62 -19.72
N THR A 324 -3.95 5.29 -19.31
CA THR A 324 -3.93 6.61 -18.68
C THR A 324 -3.21 6.61 -17.32
N VAL A 325 -3.26 5.50 -16.58
CA VAL A 325 -2.73 5.41 -15.21
C VAL A 325 -1.46 4.57 -15.10
N MET A 326 -0.94 4.02 -16.20
CA MET A 326 0.28 3.21 -16.17
C MET A 326 1.51 4.00 -15.72
N ASN A 327 1.61 5.28 -16.09
CA ASN A 327 2.77 6.12 -15.81
C ASN A 327 2.44 7.15 -14.73
N THR A 328 3.09 7.09 -13.57
CA THR A 328 2.87 8.04 -12.46
C THR A 328 3.33 9.46 -12.80
N GLN A 329 4.11 9.62 -13.88
CA GLN A 329 4.60 10.89 -14.42
C GLN A 329 3.86 11.29 -15.72
N GLY A 330 2.79 10.58 -16.06
CA GLY A 330 2.12 10.61 -17.37
C GLY A 330 0.93 11.56 -17.48
N GLY A 331 1.08 12.82 -17.10
CA GLY A 331 0.05 13.85 -17.32
C GLY A 331 -1.15 13.77 -16.38
N TYR A 332 -2.01 12.76 -16.58
CA TYR A 332 -3.16 12.49 -15.71
C TYR A 332 -2.72 12.22 -14.27
N LEU A 333 -1.60 11.51 -14.13
CA LEU A 333 -0.87 11.36 -12.87
C LEU A 333 0.39 12.22 -12.92
N CYS A 334 0.77 12.79 -11.78
CA CYS A 334 2.03 13.52 -11.66
C CYS A 334 2.59 13.41 -10.23
N TYR A 335 3.05 12.22 -9.88
CA TYR A 335 3.65 11.96 -8.57
C TYR A 335 4.84 10.97 -8.64
N GLY A 336 5.68 11.05 -7.62
CA GLY A 336 6.78 10.12 -7.36
C GLY A 336 6.78 9.62 -5.92
N TYR A 337 7.78 8.81 -5.60
CA TYR A 337 8.04 8.30 -4.26
C TYR A 337 9.43 8.73 -3.79
N ASP A 338 9.56 8.90 -2.48
CA ASP A 338 10.82 9.20 -1.80
C ASP A 338 11.65 7.96 -1.44
#